data_AF-A0A7W1C8F5-F1
#
_entry.id   AF-A0A7W1C8F5-F1
#
_cell.length_a   1.000
_cell.length_b   1.000
_cell.length_c   1.000
_cell.angle_alpha   90.00
_cell.angle_beta   90.00
_cell.angle_gamma   90.00
#
_symmetry.space_group_name_H-M   'P 1'
#
loop_
_entity.id
_entity.type
_entity.pdbx_description
1 polymer ?
#
loop_
_entity_poly.entity_id
_entity_poly.type
_entity_poly.pdbx_seq_one_letter_code
_entity_poly.pdbx_strand_id
1 'polypeptide(L)'
;MRESMTLRLLGITLLAFALGVSSACDQLLQVENPGSVGEDALQSEEALPVLVDGVYGDLQDAYDEVVLLSGLFTDELVHSGSFPTFMQIDDRTITPDNVSLLDLYQTIATANFSADQAVENIRATLGADAESSPLLAEALALGGYARIFFADNFCQATIDAGPALSPETLYQQAEDLFTQAIQVATTAGEEDILDLALVGRARTRLNLGDLSGAAADAALVSDDFVFLIEFATTSDRENNEVVVFTRDRREASIGDPFRNDARIPQCSVHPTSTVGPCDFETEGEL
;
A
#
# COMPACT_ATOMS: atom_id res chain seq x y z
N MET A 1 -8.02 77.29 -4.01
CA MET A 1 -7.04 76.68 -3.08
C MET A 1 -7.64 75.71 -2.07
N ARG A 2 -8.86 75.91 -1.57
CA ARG A 2 -9.51 75.00 -0.60
C ARG A 2 -10.03 73.68 -1.23
N GLU A 3 -10.51 73.70 -2.47
CA GLU A 3 -11.08 72.53 -3.15
C GLU A 3 -10.05 71.51 -3.67
N SER A 4 -8.84 71.94 -4.03
CA SER A 4 -7.79 71.02 -4.50
C SER A 4 -7.12 70.24 -3.37
N MET A 5 -7.20 70.75 -2.13
CA MET A 5 -6.69 70.08 -0.93
C MET A 5 -7.62 68.96 -0.46
N THR A 6 -8.94 69.13 -0.58
CA THR A 6 -9.94 68.11 -0.25
C THR A 6 -9.92 66.93 -1.22
N LEU A 7 -9.72 67.15 -2.53
CA LEU A 7 -9.58 66.05 -3.50
C LEU A 7 -8.30 65.22 -3.28
N ARG A 8 -7.20 65.88 -2.89
CA ARG A 8 -5.92 65.20 -2.60
C ARG A 8 -5.97 64.40 -1.31
N LEU A 9 -6.66 64.89 -0.27
CA LEU A 9 -6.89 64.10 0.94
C LEU A 9 -7.78 62.88 0.65
N LEU A 10 -8.87 63.05 -0.10
CA LEU A 10 -9.79 61.95 -0.43
C LEU A 10 -9.12 60.83 -1.23
N GLY A 11 -8.22 61.17 -2.16
CA GLY A 11 -7.45 60.21 -2.95
C GLY A 11 -6.44 59.41 -2.12
N ILE A 12 -5.83 60.02 -1.09
CA ILE A 12 -4.90 59.34 -0.18
C ILE A 12 -5.66 58.39 0.75
N THR A 13 -6.85 58.77 1.23
CA THR A 13 -7.67 57.89 2.09
C THR A 13 -8.22 56.68 1.32
N LEU A 14 -8.61 56.86 0.06
CA LEU A 14 -9.07 55.75 -0.80
C LEU A 14 -7.95 54.77 -1.16
N LEU A 15 -6.74 55.27 -1.39
CA LEU A 15 -5.57 54.41 -1.67
C LEU A 15 -5.14 53.65 -0.40
N ALA A 16 -5.17 54.29 0.77
CA ALA A 16 -4.90 53.62 2.05
C ALA A 16 -5.94 52.55 2.40
N PHE A 17 -7.21 52.77 2.05
CA PHE A 17 -8.27 51.78 2.21
C PHE A 17 -8.10 50.60 1.22
N ALA A 18 -7.76 50.86 -0.04
CA ALA A 18 -7.53 49.81 -1.04
C ALA A 18 -6.31 48.92 -0.69
N LEU A 19 -5.23 49.50 -0.15
CA LEU A 19 -4.06 48.73 0.32
C LEU A 19 -4.31 47.97 1.63
N GLY A 20 -5.23 48.44 2.49
CA GLY A 20 -5.60 47.74 3.72
C GLY A 20 -6.56 46.56 3.51
N VAL A 21 -7.39 46.61 2.45
CA VAL A 21 -8.32 45.52 2.11
C VAL A 21 -7.58 44.36 1.43
N SER A 22 -6.50 44.61 0.69
CA SER A 22 -5.71 43.54 0.06
C SER A 22 -4.94 42.66 1.06
N SER A 23 -4.48 43.20 2.19
CA SER A 23 -3.79 42.40 3.22
C SER A 23 -4.76 41.72 4.20
N ALA A 24 -6.00 42.21 4.31
CA ALA A 24 -7.04 41.61 5.15
C ALA A 24 -7.74 40.42 4.47
N CYS A 25 -7.70 40.33 3.13
CA CYS A 25 -8.31 39.22 2.39
C CYS A 25 -7.47 37.92 2.41
N ASP A 26 -6.15 37.98 2.59
CA ASP A 26 -5.32 36.78 2.70
C ASP A 26 -5.66 35.98 3.97
N GLN A 27 -5.86 36.65 5.10
CA GLN A 27 -6.24 35.99 6.36
C GLN A 27 -7.72 35.56 6.39
N LEU A 28 -8.57 36.15 5.54
CA LEU A 28 -10.00 35.79 5.46
C LEU A 28 -10.23 34.48 4.69
N LEU A 29 -9.27 34.09 3.85
CA LEU A 29 -9.29 32.84 3.08
C LEU A 29 -8.27 31.81 3.59
N GLN A 30 -7.44 32.15 4.58
CA GLN A 30 -6.64 31.19 5.32
C GLN A 30 -7.55 30.36 6.22
N VAL A 31 -8.00 29.23 5.69
CA VAL A 31 -8.64 28.18 6.47
C VAL A 31 -7.55 27.22 6.91
N GLU A 32 -7.09 27.38 8.14
CA GLU A 32 -6.24 26.40 8.79
C GLU A 32 -7.15 25.23 9.18
N ASN A 33 -6.98 24.07 8.54
CA ASN A 33 -7.71 22.86 8.91
C ASN A 33 -6.95 22.20 10.07
N PRO A 34 -7.39 22.35 11.34
CA PRO A 34 -6.66 21.83 12.49
C PRO A 34 -6.60 20.29 12.53
N GLY A 35 -7.36 19.60 11.66
CA GLY A 35 -7.29 18.15 11.48
C GLY A 35 -6.39 17.71 10.32
N SER A 36 -5.84 18.65 9.54
CA SER A 36 -4.88 18.33 8.48
C SER A 36 -3.49 18.30 9.08
N VAL A 37 -2.81 17.15 9.00
CA VAL A 37 -1.37 17.11 9.25
C VAL A 37 -0.70 17.87 8.11
N GLY A 38 -0.03 18.97 8.44
CA GLY A 38 0.73 19.74 7.45
C GLY A 38 1.99 18.98 7.03
N GLU A 39 2.50 19.24 5.83
CA GLU A 39 3.71 18.59 5.30
C GLU A 39 4.92 18.79 6.23
N ASP A 40 5.05 19.97 6.84
CA ASP A 40 6.09 20.27 7.84
C ASP A 40 6.02 19.36 9.08
N ALA A 41 4.83 18.89 9.45
CA ALA A 41 4.63 17.99 10.59
C ALA A 41 4.99 16.53 10.25
N LEU A 42 5.12 16.19 8.98
CA LEU A 42 5.55 14.86 8.50
C LEU A 42 7.07 14.76 8.32
N GLN A 43 7.80 15.88 8.40
CA GLN A 43 9.25 15.93 8.22
C GLN A 43 10.04 15.77 9.53
N SER A 44 9.38 15.51 10.66
CA SER A 44 10.03 15.29 11.94
C SER A 44 10.39 13.81 12.14
N GLU A 45 11.43 13.55 12.92
CA GLU A 45 11.87 12.17 13.23
C GLU A 45 10.77 11.38 13.95
N GLU A 46 9.96 12.05 14.78
CA GLU A 46 8.83 11.45 15.49
C GLU A 46 7.67 11.05 14.57
N ALA A 47 7.58 11.61 13.36
CA ALA A 47 6.54 11.29 12.40
C ALA A 47 6.89 10.07 11.53
N LEU A 48 8.17 9.68 11.45
CA LEU A 48 8.62 8.59 10.57
C LEU A 48 7.93 7.25 10.83
N PRO A 49 7.72 6.78 12.09
CA PRO A 49 6.98 5.55 12.33
C PRO A 49 5.55 5.62 11.78
N VAL A 50 4.86 6.75 11.97
CA VAL A 50 3.48 6.95 11.49
C VAL A 50 3.41 6.93 9.96
N LEU A 51 4.45 7.43 9.28
CA LEU A 51 4.55 7.32 7.83
C LEU A 51 4.64 5.87 7.38
N VAL A 52 5.51 5.07 8.01
CA VAL A 52 5.66 3.64 7.68
C VAL A 52 4.42 2.84 8.03
N ASP A 53 3.76 3.11 9.15
CA ASP A 53 2.45 2.52 9.49
C ASP A 53 1.40 2.85 8.42
N GLY A 54 1.45 4.05 7.85
CA GLY A 54 0.61 4.45 6.71
C GLY A 54 0.90 3.61 5.45
N VAL A 55 2.17 3.38 5.13
CA VAL A 55 2.58 2.49 4.03
C VAL A 55 2.06 1.08 4.25
N TYR A 56 2.23 0.56 5.47
CA TYR A 56 1.75 -0.76 5.84
C TYR A 56 0.25 -0.82 5.57
N GLY A 57 -0.53 0.13 6.12
CA GLY A 57 -1.98 0.25 5.93
C GLY A 57 -2.43 0.31 4.48
N ASP A 58 -1.76 1.10 3.62
CA ASP A 58 -2.06 1.14 2.18
C ASP A 58 -1.74 -0.20 1.50
N LEU A 59 -0.68 -0.89 1.91
CA LEU A 59 -0.33 -2.21 1.36
C LEU A 59 -1.33 -3.28 1.80
N GLN A 60 -1.87 -3.22 3.02
CA GLN A 60 -2.86 -4.20 3.49
C GLN A 60 -4.13 -4.16 2.64
N ASP A 61 -4.63 -2.94 2.39
CA ASP A 61 -5.78 -2.63 1.55
C ASP A 61 -5.54 -3.10 0.10
N ALA A 62 -4.32 -2.91 -0.42
CA ALA A 62 -3.98 -3.46 -1.74
C ALA A 62 -3.92 -4.99 -1.73
N TYR A 63 -3.42 -5.61 -0.65
CA TYR A 63 -3.10 -7.03 -0.62
C TYR A 63 -4.34 -7.91 -0.62
N ASP A 64 -5.35 -7.61 0.19
CA ASP A 64 -6.56 -8.44 0.24
C ASP A 64 -7.41 -8.31 -1.04
N GLU A 65 -7.47 -7.13 -1.65
CA GLU A 65 -8.04 -6.92 -2.98
C GLU A 65 -7.29 -7.76 -4.04
N VAL A 66 -5.94 -7.73 -4.04
CA VAL A 66 -5.13 -8.58 -4.94
C VAL A 66 -5.49 -10.04 -4.75
N VAL A 67 -5.52 -10.54 -3.51
CA VAL A 67 -5.85 -11.94 -3.21
C VAL A 67 -7.24 -12.30 -3.72
N LEU A 68 -8.24 -11.46 -3.47
CA LEU A 68 -9.62 -11.70 -3.87
C LEU A 68 -9.79 -11.73 -5.40
N LEU A 69 -9.32 -10.67 -6.07
CA LEU A 69 -9.56 -10.49 -7.51
C LEU A 69 -8.69 -11.41 -8.35
N SER A 70 -7.44 -11.66 -7.95
CA SER A 70 -6.60 -12.66 -8.61
C SER A 70 -7.15 -14.07 -8.42
N GLY A 71 -7.66 -14.40 -7.22
CA GLY A 71 -8.31 -15.68 -6.94
C GLY A 71 -9.53 -15.94 -7.83
N LEU A 72 -10.36 -14.92 -8.07
CA LEU A 72 -11.46 -15.01 -9.05
C LEU A 72 -10.92 -15.22 -10.48
N PHE A 73 -9.86 -14.52 -10.85
CA PHE A 73 -9.27 -14.63 -12.18
C PHE A 73 -8.60 -15.99 -12.44
N THR A 74 -8.11 -16.69 -11.40
CA THR A 74 -7.38 -17.96 -11.49
C THR A 74 -8.22 -19.21 -11.13
N ASP A 75 -9.53 -19.07 -10.93
CA ASP A 75 -10.46 -20.13 -10.48
C ASP A 75 -10.19 -20.67 -9.05
N GLU A 76 -9.35 -20.01 -8.25
CA GLU A 76 -9.22 -20.32 -6.82
C GLU A 76 -10.50 -19.94 -6.07
N LEU A 77 -11.08 -18.82 -6.49
CA LEU A 77 -12.41 -18.36 -6.13
C LEU A 77 -13.31 -18.38 -7.36
N VAL A 78 -14.61 -18.49 -7.13
CA VAL A 78 -15.66 -18.34 -8.13
C VAL A 78 -16.67 -17.31 -7.66
N HIS A 79 -17.24 -16.57 -8.59
CA HIS A 79 -18.26 -15.59 -8.28
C HIS A 79 -19.56 -16.31 -7.85
N SER A 80 -20.10 -15.94 -6.68
CA SER A 80 -21.31 -16.56 -6.12
C SER A 80 -22.43 -15.58 -5.81
N GLY A 81 -22.19 -14.28 -5.99
CA GLY A 81 -23.11 -13.23 -5.58
C GLY A 81 -23.73 -12.44 -6.72
N SER A 82 -23.81 -11.13 -6.50
CA SER A 82 -24.54 -10.17 -7.32
C SER A 82 -23.62 -9.15 -8.01
N PHE A 83 -22.33 -9.12 -7.69
CA PHE A 83 -21.39 -8.14 -8.20
C PHE A 83 -21.04 -8.41 -9.67
N PRO A 84 -21.52 -7.58 -10.62
CA PRO A 84 -21.28 -7.83 -12.04
C PRO A 84 -19.81 -7.68 -12.42
N THR A 85 -19.05 -6.84 -11.71
CA THR A 85 -17.60 -6.69 -11.92
C THR A 85 -16.83 -7.93 -11.53
N PHE A 86 -17.23 -8.62 -10.45
CA PHE A 86 -16.62 -9.88 -10.02
C PHE A 86 -16.96 -11.00 -11.00
N MET A 87 -18.23 -11.08 -11.43
CA MET A 87 -18.66 -12.01 -12.49
C MET A 87 -17.83 -11.83 -13.77
N GLN A 88 -17.57 -10.59 -14.20
CA GLN A 88 -16.74 -10.35 -15.37
C GLN A 88 -15.29 -10.86 -15.22
N ILE A 89 -14.73 -10.75 -14.01
CA ILE A 89 -13.37 -11.25 -13.71
C ILE A 89 -13.36 -12.78 -13.75
N ASP A 90 -14.29 -13.41 -13.06
CA ASP A 90 -14.49 -14.87 -13.01
C ASP A 90 -14.74 -15.46 -14.41
N ASP A 91 -15.59 -14.82 -15.23
CA ASP A 91 -15.88 -15.24 -16.60
C ASP A 91 -14.78 -14.84 -17.61
N ARG A 92 -13.74 -14.10 -17.20
CA ARG A 92 -12.74 -13.43 -18.08
C ARG A 92 -13.37 -12.63 -19.21
N THR A 93 -14.48 -11.96 -18.93
CA THR A 93 -15.20 -11.05 -19.84
C THR A 93 -15.09 -9.59 -19.39
N ILE A 94 -13.92 -9.23 -18.84
CA ILE A 94 -13.62 -7.91 -18.28
C ILE A 94 -13.83 -6.81 -19.33
N THR A 95 -14.64 -5.81 -18.97
CA THR A 95 -14.83 -4.59 -19.76
C THR A 95 -13.98 -3.44 -19.19
N PRO A 96 -13.62 -2.43 -20.01
CA PRO A 96 -12.79 -1.30 -19.55
C PRO A 96 -13.40 -0.44 -18.43
N ASP A 97 -14.71 -0.57 -18.17
CA ASP A 97 -15.45 0.10 -17.10
C ASP A 97 -15.60 -0.76 -15.84
N ASN A 98 -14.85 -1.87 -15.72
CA ASN A 98 -14.84 -2.68 -14.51
C ASN A 98 -14.27 -1.88 -13.33
N VAL A 99 -15.17 -1.40 -12.47
CA VAL A 99 -14.79 -0.52 -11.35
C VAL A 99 -13.97 -1.22 -10.28
N SER A 100 -14.09 -2.54 -10.11
CA SER A 100 -13.29 -3.28 -9.11
C SER A 100 -11.81 -3.34 -9.49
N LEU A 101 -11.49 -3.51 -10.78
CA LEU A 101 -10.10 -3.44 -11.24
C LEU A 101 -9.55 -2.01 -11.28
N LEU A 102 -10.43 -1.02 -11.47
CA LEU A 102 -10.05 0.39 -11.35
C LEU A 102 -9.70 0.75 -9.90
N ASP A 103 -10.45 0.22 -8.93
CA ASP A 103 -10.20 0.38 -7.50
C ASP A 103 -8.84 -0.23 -7.13
N LEU A 104 -8.66 -1.53 -7.43
CA LEU A 104 -7.39 -2.23 -7.23
C LEU A 104 -6.18 -1.47 -7.79
N TYR A 105 -6.30 -0.94 -9.00
CA TYR A 105 -5.23 -0.14 -9.60
C TYR A 105 -4.90 1.10 -8.77
N GLN A 106 -5.92 1.81 -8.26
CA GLN A 106 -5.75 3.00 -7.43
C GLN A 106 -5.23 2.66 -6.03
N THR A 107 -5.68 1.57 -5.43
CA THR A 107 -5.21 1.09 -4.12
C THR A 107 -3.73 0.72 -4.21
N ILE A 108 -3.31 -0.05 -5.23
CA ILE A 108 -1.89 -0.36 -5.46
C ILE A 108 -1.10 0.93 -5.78
N ALA A 109 -1.64 1.86 -6.58
CA ALA A 109 -0.96 3.13 -6.86
C ALA A 109 -0.71 3.95 -5.58
N THR A 110 -1.69 3.94 -4.66
CA THR A 110 -1.58 4.62 -3.37
C THR A 110 -0.49 4.00 -2.51
N ALA A 111 -0.46 2.67 -2.39
CA ALA A 111 0.60 1.95 -1.67
C ALA A 111 2.01 2.21 -2.23
N ASN A 112 2.13 2.29 -3.56
CA ASN A 112 3.40 2.65 -4.20
C ASN A 112 3.83 4.06 -3.83
N PHE A 113 2.91 5.03 -3.94
CA PHE A 113 3.18 6.43 -3.63
C PHE A 113 3.56 6.61 -2.16
N SER A 114 2.80 6.02 -1.22
CA SER A 114 3.11 6.15 0.20
C SER A 114 4.46 5.52 0.56
N ALA A 115 4.80 4.36 -0.01
CA ALA A 115 6.11 3.74 0.18
C ALA A 115 7.26 4.65 -0.31
N ASP A 116 7.15 5.20 -1.52
CA ASP A 116 8.18 6.09 -2.07
C ASP A 116 8.32 7.37 -1.24
N GLN A 117 7.21 7.97 -0.85
CA GLN A 117 7.20 9.14 0.04
C GLN A 117 7.84 8.83 1.39
N ALA A 118 7.55 7.67 2.00
CA ALA A 118 8.17 7.27 3.27
C ALA A 118 9.69 7.12 3.12
N VAL A 119 10.16 6.45 2.07
CA VAL A 119 11.60 6.29 1.76
C VAL A 119 12.27 7.66 1.59
N GLU A 120 11.66 8.57 0.83
CA GLU A 120 12.18 9.92 0.63
C GLU A 120 12.26 10.72 1.94
N ASN A 121 11.18 10.71 2.73
CA ASN A 121 11.12 11.43 4.00
C ASN A 121 12.13 10.88 5.02
N ILE A 122 12.23 9.55 5.17
CA ILE A 122 13.19 8.93 6.10
C ILE A 122 14.62 9.32 5.72
N ARG A 123 14.98 9.26 4.44
CA ARG A 123 16.31 9.67 3.97
C ARG A 123 16.57 11.17 4.14
N ALA A 124 15.56 12.01 3.89
CA ALA A 124 15.68 13.45 4.07
C ALA A 124 15.86 13.85 5.54
N THR A 125 15.13 13.19 6.45
CA THR A 125 15.14 13.50 7.88
C THR A 125 16.36 12.93 8.59
N LEU A 126 16.74 11.67 8.33
CA LEU A 126 17.83 10.99 9.03
C LEU A 126 19.21 11.15 8.35
N GLY A 127 19.24 11.53 7.07
CA GLY A 127 20.48 11.67 6.31
C GLY A 127 21.28 10.37 6.26
N ALA A 128 22.52 10.38 6.75
CA ALA A 128 23.39 9.20 6.72
C ALA A 128 22.92 8.07 7.64
N ASP A 129 22.18 8.39 8.71
CA ASP A 129 21.69 7.40 9.67
C ASP A 129 20.51 6.59 9.10
N ALA A 130 19.92 7.03 7.99
CA ALA A 130 18.81 6.36 7.31
C ALA A 130 19.18 4.94 6.86
N GLU A 131 20.42 4.72 6.40
CA GLU A 131 20.88 3.43 5.86
C GLU A 131 21.13 2.36 6.94
N SER A 132 20.89 2.71 8.21
CA SER A 132 20.79 1.78 9.35
C SER A 132 19.43 1.82 10.04
N SER A 133 18.42 2.42 9.40
CA SER A 133 17.08 2.58 9.95
C SER A 133 16.19 1.36 9.65
N PRO A 134 15.60 0.71 10.67
CA PRO A 134 14.58 -0.32 10.48
C PRO A 134 13.41 0.18 9.62
N LEU A 135 12.97 1.42 9.86
CA LEU A 135 11.87 2.06 9.13
C LEU A 135 12.17 2.20 7.63
N LEU A 136 13.43 2.50 7.27
CA LEU A 136 13.82 2.57 5.86
C LEU A 136 13.78 1.17 5.23
N ALA A 137 14.30 0.17 5.92
CA ALA A 137 14.31 -1.20 5.43
C ALA A 137 12.88 -1.72 5.16
N GLU A 138 11.97 -1.45 6.10
CA GLU A 138 10.56 -1.83 5.98
C GLU A 138 9.87 -1.10 4.82
N ALA A 139 9.98 0.23 4.75
CA ALA A 139 9.37 1.01 3.67
C ALA A 139 9.86 0.57 2.27
N LEU A 140 11.16 0.25 2.14
CA LEU A 140 11.73 -0.29 0.91
C LEU A 140 11.14 -1.67 0.57
N ALA A 141 11.01 -2.56 1.56
CA ALA A 141 10.44 -3.89 1.36
C ALA A 141 8.96 -3.82 0.93
N LEU A 142 8.15 -3.02 1.64
CA LEU A 142 6.73 -2.80 1.33
C LEU A 142 6.56 -2.18 -0.07
N GLY A 143 7.39 -1.19 -0.42
CA GLY A 143 7.43 -0.63 -1.77
C GLY A 143 7.73 -1.67 -2.84
N GLY A 144 8.66 -2.59 -2.58
CA GLY A 144 8.96 -3.72 -3.47
C GLY A 144 7.74 -4.62 -3.71
N TYR A 145 6.96 -4.94 -2.67
CA TYR A 145 5.72 -5.71 -2.81
C TYR A 145 4.65 -4.96 -3.59
N ALA A 146 4.50 -3.65 -3.39
CA ALA A 146 3.57 -2.83 -4.15
C ALA A 146 3.89 -2.83 -5.67
N ARG A 147 5.17 -2.91 -6.05
CA ARG A 147 5.57 -3.10 -7.46
C ARG A 147 5.24 -4.50 -7.98
N ILE A 148 5.45 -5.54 -7.17
CA ILE A 148 5.04 -6.91 -7.51
C ILE A 148 3.54 -6.96 -7.79
N PHE A 149 2.70 -6.31 -6.97
CA PHE A 149 1.24 -6.32 -7.16
C PHE A 149 0.83 -5.74 -8.51
N PHE A 150 1.47 -4.64 -8.96
CA PHE A 150 1.24 -4.15 -10.32
C PHE A 150 1.73 -5.14 -11.38
N ALA A 151 2.94 -5.66 -11.22
CA ALA A 151 3.56 -6.53 -12.21
C ALA A 151 2.81 -7.86 -12.41
N ASP A 152 2.21 -8.40 -11.34
CA ASP A 152 1.42 -9.63 -11.36
C ASP A 152 0.02 -9.42 -11.98
N ASN A 153 -0.61 -8.27 -11.72
CA ASN A 153 -2.04 -8.08 -12.02
C ASN A 153 -2.34 -7.21 -13.24
N PHE A 154 -1.39 -6.41 -13.73
CA PHE A 154 -1.61 -5.47 -14.83
C PHE A 154 -0.54 -5.57 -15.92
N CYS A 155 -0.97 -5.48 -17.19
CA CYS A 155 -0.05 -5.47 -18.34
C CYS A 155 0.84 -4.23 -18.42
N GLN A 156 0.46 -3.15 -17.73
CA GLN A 156 1.24 -1.93 -17.60
C GLN A 156 0.75 -1.13 -16.39
N ALA A 157 1.66 -0.42 -15.73
CA ALA A 157 1.32 0.53 -14.68
C ALA A 157 2.09 1.85 -14.85
N THR A 158 1.71 2.88 -14.11
CA THR A 158 2.49 4.11 -13.97
C THR A 158 2.81 4.34 -12.50
N ILE A 159 4.01 4.84 -12.24
CA ILE A 159 4.45 5.29 -10.91
C ILE A 159 4.62 6.81 -11.02
N ASP A 160 4.06 7.56 -10.07
CA ASP A 160 4.12 9.03 -9.97
C ASP A 160 3.74 9.78 -11.25
N ALA A 161 2.68 9.32 -11.92
CA ALA A 161 2.22 9.85 -13.21
C ALA A 161 3.31 9.86 -14.31
N GLY A 162 4.30 8.97 -14.18
CA GLY A 162 5.35 8.73 -15.15
C GLY A 162 4.88 7.97 -16.40
N PRO A 163 5.81 7.56 -17.28
CA PRO A 163 5.49 6.75 -18.44
C PRO A 163 4.90 5.40 -18.03
N ALA A 164 4.14 4.77 -18.94
CA ALA A 164 3.68 3.40 -18.75
C ALA A 164 4.90 2.44 -18.68
N LEU A 165 4.96 1.66 -17.61
CA LEU A 165 5.98 0.66 -17.32
C LEU A 165 5.45 -0.73 -17.62
N SER A 166 6.31 -1.62 -18.12
CA SER A 166 5.99 -3.04 -18.30
C SER A 166 6.12 -3.80 -16.97
N PRO A 167 5.51 -5.00 -16.85
CA PRO A 167 5.73 -5.89 -15.71
C PRO A 167 7.22 -6.18 -15.46
N GLU A 168 7.99 -6.42 -16.52
CA GLU A 168 9.44 -6.65 -16.41
C GLU A 168 10.16 -5.46 -15.77
N THR A 169 9.83 -4.22 -16.17
CA THR A 169 10.41 -3.02 -15.56
C THR A 169 9.98 -2.84 -14.10
N LEU A 170 8.72 -3.15 -13.77
CA LEU A 170 8.24 -3.10 -12.38
C LEU A 170 8.94 -4.15 -11.50
N TYR A 171 9.17 -5.35 -12.01
CA TYR A 171 9.98 -6.36 -11.31
C TYR A 171 11.42 -5.91 -11.12
N GLN A 172 12.05 -5.28 -12.11
CA GLN A 172 13.40 -4.72 -11.95
C GLN A 172 13.45 -3.66 -10.85
N GLN A 173 12.45 -2.76 -10.81
CA GLN A 173 12.33 -1.78 -9.72
C GLN A 173 12.11 -2.45 -8.35
N ALA A 174 11.29 -3.50 -8.29
CA ALA A 174 11.09 -4.28 -7.07
C ALA A 174 12.40 -4.92 -6.60
N GLU A 175 13.19 -5.52 -7.51
CA GLU A 175 14.49 -6.11 -7.19
C GLU A 175 15.48 -5.07 -6.61
N ASP A 176 15.50 -3.86 -7.18
CA ASP A 176 16.33 -2.76 -6.69
C ASP A 176 15.90 -2.31 -5.29
N LEU A 177 14.59 -2.23 -5.02
CA LEU A 177 14.05 -1.90 -3.70
C LEU A 177 14.38 -2.97 -2.66
N PHE A 178 14.13 -4.25 -2.97
CA PHE A 178 14.46 -5.34 -2.06
C PHE A 178 15.97 -5.46 -1.83
N THR A 179 16.79 -5.16 -2.84
CA THR A 179 18.25 -5.16 -2.67
C THR A 179 18.71 -4.07 -1.70
N GLN A 180 18.09 -2.89 -1.73
CA GLN A 180 18.33 -1.85 -0.74
C GLN A 180 17.80 -2.28 0.63
N ALA A 181 16.56 -2.80 0.71
CA ALA A 181 15.96 -3.26 1.96
C ALA A 181 16.84 -4.29 2.68
N ILE A 182 17.36 -5.30 1.94
CA ILE A 182 18.29 -6.30 2.45
C ILE A 182 19.56 -5.67 3.05
N GLN A 183 20.14 -4.66 2.37
CA GLN A 183 21.34 -3.98 2.86
C GLN A 183 21.08 -3.19 4.14
N VAL A 184 19.98 -2.43 4.16
CA VAL A 184 19.58 -1.61 5.32
C VAL A 184 19.20 -2.51 6.50
N ALA A 185 18.36 -3.53 6.28
CA ALA A 185 17.96 -4.49 7.31
C ALA A 185 19.15 -5.23 7.93
N THR A 186 20.09 -5.67 7.09
CA THR A 186 21.35 -6.31 7.58
C THR A 186 22.16 -5.36 8.45
N THR A 187 22.22 -4.08 8.06
CA THR A 187 22.97 -3.05 8.82
C THR A 187 22.28 -2.69 10.12
N ALA A 188 20.95 -2.61 10.11
CA ALA A 188 20.11 -2.34 11.27
C ALA A 188 20.04 -3.54 12.24
N GLY A 189 20.30 -4.76 11.75
CA GLY A 189 20.15 -5.99 12.52
C GLY A 189 18.72 -6.49 12.63
N GLU A 190 17.88 -6.18 11.63
CA GLU A 190 16.45 -6.53 11.58
C GLU A 190 16.24 -7.79 10.74
N GLU A 191 16.26 -8.96 11.40
CA GLU A 191 16.20 -10.26 10.73
C GLU A 191 14.85 -10.51 10.02
N ASP A 192 13.72 -10.13 10.62
CA ASP A 192 12.40 -10.32 10.02
C ASP A 192 12.22 -9.49 8.74
N ILE A 193 12.71 -8.24 8.71
CA ILE A 193 12.65 -7.38 7.52
C ILE A 193 13.61 -7.89 6.44
N LEU A 194 14.76 -8.41 6.84
CA LEU A 194 15.71 -9.05 5.94
C LEU A 194 15.06 -10.25 5.23
N ASP A 195 14.42 -11.15 5.97
CA ASP A 195 13.73 -12.31 5.43
C ASP A 195 12.55 -11.91 4.54
N LEU A 196 11.75 -10.91 4.97
CA LEU A 196 10.68 -10.33 4.16
C LEU A 196 11.17 -9.86 2.79
N ALA A 197 12.30 -9.15 2.76
CA ALA A 197 12.90 -8.63 1.54
C ALA A 197 13.54 -9.73 0.68
N LEU A 198 14.12 -10.77 1.29
CA LEU A 198 14.65 -11.94 0.60
C LEU A 198 13.54 -12.73 -0.11
N VAL A 199 12.40 -12.96 0.54
CA VAL A 199 11.22 -13.59 -0.07
C VAL A 199 10.74 -12.78 -1.28
N GLY A 200 10.62 -11.46 -1.11
CA GLY A 200 10.19 -10.54 -2.17
C GLY A 200 11.13 -10.55 -3.38
N ARG A 201 12.45 -10.49 -3.13
CA ARG A 201 13.45 -10.56 -4.21
C ARG A 201 13.51 -11.93 -4.87
N ALA A 202 13.36 -13.01 -4.12
CA ALA A 202 13.30 -14.35 -4.67
C ALA A 202 12.11 -14.52 -5.63
N ARG A 203 10.90 -14.07 -5.24
CA ARG A 203 9.71 -14.03 -6.10
C ARG A 203 9.93 -13.18 -7.35
N THR A 204 10.53 -12.00 -7.17
CA THR A 204 10.84 -11.08 -8.26
C THR A 204 11.78 -11.73 -9.29
N ARG A 205 12.88 -12.33 -8.83
CA ARG A 205 13.85 -13.04 -9.67
C ARG A 205 13.25 -14.24 -10.37
N LEU A 206 12.36 -14.98 -9.69
CA LEU A 206 11.62 -16.07 -10.29
C LEU A 206 10.79 -15.58 -11.49
N ASN A 207 10.06 -14.47 -11.32
CA ASN A 207 9.25 -13.87 -12.37
C ASN A 207 10.08 -13.25 -13.52
N LEU A 208 11.30 -12.78 -13.23
CA LEU A 208 12.29 -12.34 -14.22
C LEU A 208 13.01 -13.50 -14.93
N GLY A 209 12.82 -14.74 -14.47
CA GLY A 209 13.48 -15.93 -15.02
C GLY A 209 14.89 -16.20 -14.49
N ASP A 210 15.37 -15.43 -13.50
CA ASP A 210 16.62 -15.72 -12.78
C ASP A 210 16.38 -16.80 -11.70
N LEU A 211 16.26 -18.04 -12.16
CA LEU A 211 16.02 -19.20 -11.29
C LEU A 211 17.17 -19.42 -10.28
N SER A 212 18.40 -19.07 -10.67
CA SER A 212 19.57 -19.20 -9.79
C SER A 212 19.55 -18.19 -8.65
N GLY A 213 19.30 -16.92 -8.96
CA GLY A 213 19.19 -15.87 -7.95
C GLY A 213 17.98 -16.06 -7.05
N ALA A 214 16.85 -16.50 -7.60
CA ALA A 214 15.66 -16.83 -6.82
C ALA A 214 15.94 -17.95 -5.79
N ALA A 215 16.58 -19.04 -6.22
CA ALA A 215 16.94 -20.14 -5.33
C ALA A 215 17.99 -19.73 -4.28
N ALA A 216 18.92 -18.85 -4.64
CA ALA A 216 19.93 -18.34 -3.72
C ALA A 216 19.33 -17.47 -2.61
N ASP A 217 18.42 -16.56 -2.95
CA ASP A 217 17.73 -15.74 -1.95
C ASP A 217 16.79 -16.57 -1.07
N ALA A 218 16.01 -17.48 -1.67
CA ALA A 218 15.11 -18.35 -0.91
C ALA A 218 15.83 -19.25 0.09
N ALA A 219 17.07 -19.67 -0.20
CA ALA A 219 17.88 -20.49 0.71
C ALA A 219 18.45 -19.71 1.92
N LEU A 220 18.30 -18.38 1.95
CA LEU A 220 18.74 -17.53 3.04
C LEU A 220 17.61 -17.17 4.01
N VAL A 221 16.36 -17.39 3.63
CA VAL A 221 15.17 -17.11 4.46
C VAL A 221 15.11 -18.13 5.59
N SER A 222 14.81 -17.68 6.81
CA SER A 222 14.64 -18.57 7.97
C SER A 222 13.44 -19.52 7.76
N ASP A 223 13.61 -20.80 8.12
CA ASP A 223 12.58 -21.84 7.90
C ASP A 223 11.26 -21.55 8.64
N ASP A 224 11.31 -20.80 9.74
CA ASP A 224 10.19 -20.39 10.59
C ASP A 224 9.68 -18.98 10.29
N PHE A 225 10.24 -18.29 9.30
CA PHE A 225 9.82 -16.94 8.94
C PHE A 225 8.38 -16.92 8.46
N VAL A 226 7.56 -16.08 9.10
CA VAL A 226 6.19 -15.79 8.70
C VAL A 226 5.95 -14.30 8.83
N PHE A 227 5.56 -13.67 7.73
CA PHE A 227 5.06 -12.30 7.75
C PHE A 227 3.54 -12.31 7.59
N LEU A 228 2.84 -11.83 8.61
CA LEU A 228 1.37 -11.73 8.62
C LEU A 228 0.95 -10.29 8.34
N ILE A 229 -0.04 -10.14 7.46
CA ILE A 229 -0.75 -8.88 7.28
C ILE A 229 -1.96 -8.89 8.21
N GLU A 230 -1.99 -7.97 9.18
CA GLU A 230 -2.99 -7.97 10.26
C GLU A 230 -4.17 -7.04 9.95
N PHE A 231 -5.38 -7.59 9.90
CA PHE A 231 -6.59 -6.81 9.65
C PHE A 231 -7.36 -6.54 10.94
N ALA A 232 -8.10 -5.43 10.99
CA ALA A 232 -8.89 -5.02 12.15
C ALA A 232 -10.30 -4.60 11.75
N THR A 233 -11.28 -4.80 12.65
CA THR A 233 -12.67 -4.36 12.42
C THR A 233 -12.93 -2.94 12.93
N THR A 234 -11.89 -2.13 13.07
CA THR A 234 -11.95 -0.79 13.66
C THR A 234 -12.50 0.22 12.67
N SER A 235 -12.12 0.09 11.40
CA SER A 235 -12.63 0.88 10.28
C SER A 235 -12.84 0.02 9.05
N ASP A 236 -13.60 0.54 8.07
CA ASP A 236 -13.85 -0.21 6.83
C ASP A 236 -12.58 -0.51 6.04
N ARG A 237 -11.58 0.38 6.11
CA ARG A 237 -10.29 0.26 5.42
C ARG A 237 -9.34 -0.77 6.06
N GLU A 238 -9.53 -1.08 7.34
CA GLU A 238 -8.69 -2.08 8.03
C GLU A 238 -9.33 -3.48 7.96
N ASN A 239 -10.54 -3.60 7.42
CA ASN A 239 -11.22 -4.87 7.30
C ASN A 239 -10.53 -5.75 6.27
N ASN A 240 -10.60 -7.06 6.50
CA ASN A 240 -10.18 -8.03 5.50
C ASN A 240 -11.29 -8.24 4.46
N GLU A 241 -11.09 -7.73 3.25
CA GLU A 241 -12.02 -7.85 2.13
C GLU A 241 -12.31 -9.30 1.75
N VAL A 242 -11.33 -10.19 1.82
CA VAL A 242 -11.53 -11.62 1.53
C VAL A 242 -12.59 -12.20 2.46
N VAL A 243 -12.55 -11.89 3.76
CA VAL A 243 -13.56 -12.32 4.73
C VAL A 243 -14.91 -11.68 4.41
N VAL A 244 -14.94 -10.37 4.13
CA VAL A 244 -16.17 -9.64 3.81
C VAL A 244 -16.86 -10.26 2.59
N PHE A 245 -16.13 -10.52 1.52
CA PHE A 245 -16.72 -10.99 0.26
C PHE A 245 -16.97 -12.50 0.21
N THR A 246 -16.24 -13.32 0.95
CA THR A 246 -16.49 -14.77 0.98
C THR A 246 -17.52 -15.19 2.03
N ARG A 247 -17.52 -14.56 3.21
CA ARG A 247 -18.36 -14.96 4.35
C ARG A 247 -19.59 -14.07 4.51
N ASP A 248 -19.39 -12.75 4.57
CA ASP A 248 -20.42 -11.81 5.01
C ASP A 248 -21.37 -11.45 3.87
N ARG A 249 -20.81 -11.08 2.72
CA ARG A 249 -21.57 -10.72 1.51
C ARG A 249 -21.78 -11.91 0.56
N ARG A 250 -20.89 -12.91 0.60
CA ARG A 250 -20.95 -14.12 -0.25
C ARG A 250 -20.92 -13.80 -1.75
N GLU A 251 -20.14 -12.79 -2.12
CA GLU A 251 -19.86 -12.41 -3.50
C GLU A 251 -18.86 -13.36 -4.18
N ALA A 252 -18.03 -14.04 -3.39
CA ALA A 252 -17.10 -15.07 -3.85
C ALA A 252 -17.22 -16.36 -3.01
N SER A 253 -16.89 -17.51 -3.61
CA SER A 253 -16.79 -18.80 -2.94
C SER A 253 -15.57 -19.57 -3.44
N ILE A 254 -15.15 -20.60 -2.73
CA ILE A 254 -14.01 -21.44 -3.15
C ILE A 254 -14.36 -22.13 -4.48
N GLY A 255 -13.43 -22.14 -5.43
CA GLY A 255 -13.57 -22.83 -6.71
C GLY A 255 -13.70 -24.35 -6.55
N ASP A 256 -14.45 -25.00 -7.45
CA ASP A 256 -14.74 -26.44 -7.39
C ASP A 256 -13.48 -27.33 -7.19
N PRO A 257 -12.33 -27.08 -7.84
CA PRO A 257 -11.12 -27.87 -7.63
C PRO A 257 -10.56 -27.81 -6.20
N PHE A 258 -10.84 -26.73 -5.47
CA PHE A 258 -10.22 -26.42 -4.18
C PHE A 258 -11.11 -26.73 -2.96
N ARG A 259 -12.43 -26.95 -3.15
CA ARG A 259 -13.40 -27.19 -2.06
C ARG A 259 -13.13 -28.44 -1.20
N ASN A 260 -12.34 -29.39 -1.68
CA ASN A 260 -11.98 -30.61 -0.94
C ASN A 260 -10.49 -30.96 -1.14
N ASP A 261 -9.65 -29.96 -1.37
CA ASP A 261 -8.21 -30.18 -1.52
C ASP A 261 -7.60 -30.53 -0.17
N ALA A 262 -7.04 -31.73 -0.04
CA ALA A 262 -6.40 -32.20 1.19
C ALA A 262 -5.14 -31.41 1.57
N ARG A 263 -4.62 -30.57 0.65
CA ARG A 263 -3.51 -29.64 0.90
C ARG A 263 -3.97 -28.34 1.56
N ILE A 264 -5.27 -28.03 1.52
CA ILE A 264 -5.85 -26.82 2.10
C ILE A 264 -6.59 -27.23 3.37
N PRO A 265 -6.07 -26.90 4.57
CA PRO A 265 -6.76 -27.18 5.82
C PRO A 265 -8.12 -26.47 5.84
N GLN A 266 -9.21 -27.23 5.79
CA GLN A 266 -10.57 -26.68 5.90
C GLN A 266 -10.88 -26.48 7.39
N CYS A 267 -10.87 -25.23 7.86
CA CYS A 267 -11.17 -24.94 9.25
C CYS A 267 -12.69 -25.06 9.47
N SER A 268 -13.10 -26.02 10.30
CA SER A 268 -14.51 -26.18 10.67
C SER A 268 -14.93 -25.04 11.59
N VAL A 269 -15.49 -23.97 11.02
CA VAL A 269 -15.99 -22.82 11.81
C VAL A 269 -17.21 -23.25 12.62
N HIS A 270 -17.08 -23.32 13.95
CA HIS A 270 -18.22 -23.43 14.86
C HIS A 270 -18.88 -22.04 15.01
N PRO A 271 -20.23 -21.93 14.97
CA PRO A 271 -20.94 -20.66 14.77
C PRO A 271 -21.01 -19.73 16.01
N THR A 272 -20.05 -19.78 16.94
CA THR A 272 -20.06 -18.95 18.16
C THR A 272 -18.70 -18.31 18.45
N SER A 273 -18.58 -17.04 18.01
CA SER A 273 -17.93 -15.90 18.69
C SER A 273 -16.46 -15.95 19.15
N THR A 274 -15.58 -16.72 18.52
CA THR A 274 -14.13 -16.45 18.53
C THR A 274 -13.55 -16.96 17.22
N VAL A 275 -13.25 -16.05 16.29
CA VAL A 275 -12.43 -16.36 15.12
C VAL A 275 -10.99 -16.10 15.56
N GLY A 276 -10.37 -17.13 16.13
CA GLY A 276 -8.91 -17.21 16.08
C GLY A 276 -8.48 -17.56 14.65
N PRO A 277 -7.21 -17.30 14.27
CA PRO A 277 -6.63 -17.96 13.12
C PRO A 277 -6.86 -19.46 13.30
N CYS A 278 -7.02 -20.21 12.21
CA CYS A 278 -6.84 -21.65 12.31
C CYS A 278 -5.47 -21.84 12.96
N ASP A 279 -5.42 -22.42 14.17
CA ASP A 279 -4.19 -22.46 14.97
C ASP A 279 -3.05 -23.01 14.11
N PHE A 280 -2.21 -22.09 13.60
CA PHE A 280 -0.86 -22.36 13.14
C PHE A 280 0.10 -22.30 14.34
N GLU A 281 -0.43 -22.40 15.56
CA GLU A 281 0.38 -22.73 16.73
C GLU A 281 0.92 -24.14 16.51
N THR A 282 2.24 -24.18 16.36
CA THR A 282 3.06 -25.37 16.43
C THR A 282 2.55 -26.30 17.54
N GLU A 283 2.07 -27.49 17.16
CA GLU A 283 1.88 -28.59 18.11
C GLU A 283 3.26 -29.02 18.63
N GLY A 284 3.76 -28.29 19.63
CA GLY A 284 4.78 -28.77 20.53
C GLY A 284 4.16 -29.77 21.50
N GLU A 285 4.14 -31.05 21.12
CA GLU A 285 3.86 -32.14 22.05
C GLU A 285 5.15 -32.59 22.78
N LEU A 286 5.19 -32.26 24.08
CA LEU A 286 5.79 -32.97 25.24
C LEU A 286 7.25 -33.50 25.16
#